data_AF-A0A225V5C1-F1
#
_entry.id   AF-A0A225V5C1-F1
#
_cell.length_a   1.000
_cell.length_b   1.000
_cell.length_c   1.000
_cell.angle_alpha   90.00
_cell.angle_beta   90.00
_cell.angle_gamma   90.00
#
_symmetry.space_group_name_H-M   'P 1'
#
loop_
_entity.id
_entity.type
_entity.pdbx_description
1 polymer ?
#
loop_
_entity_poly.entity_id
_entity_poly.type
_entity_poly.pdbx_seq_one_letter_code
_entity_poly.pdbx_strand_id
1 'polypeptide(L)'
;MDATLKETEYDVVLVGTGMVEGILAGALARIGKKVLHLDQNDYYGSNYASFPLTQFLRWTKNETIAPRNFGDEEENSQMNGKSNITIAVHENQRVLPMKSSFECRLLEEGFSDEVIKEELLRQSSSFSIDVNPRLMLSSEQLVETLITSGVGRYLEFAAIERTYVHFQPSASGAKTEEGVEPDTVWEVPCSKKDVFQSKLLGMVEKRQLMKFLQFVADYGETHILHEDVKTKNERTLALGRALKRPQNKASQADGDAELEVYLDKPFQELLEKHFKLSSKLQQVVVYCVGLASFPATKNQISAREGLAAVYRYVASIGRFTGTAFLAPLYGISELAQSFCRLSAVYGGIYVLRAPIDGFVLDMETKELRGIRCSDGDVLAQTKAETGPQVLTNTENDDSSSELSWSDRIAWRAIFTMDHLATGDSNGIDITTKTKDIPTNAWICETSMIEVDSSEELSNNTASPLELHLENASANARAIFEVLCPGESFLPKSASAEQAEQEEQDSEEDAVLRAAQKLAQQTQLSDSQTQNTGVEVANAAGEGIANAAAVEETKEHFTSASSSDAPNKQETDIY
;
A
#
# COMPACT_ATOMS: atom_id res chain seq x y z
N MET A 1 -33.98 -16.23 -15.66
CA MET A 1 -33.21 -15.54 -14.59
C MET A 1 -34.21 -14.73 -13.76
N ASP A 2 -33.95 -14.48 -12.48
CA ASP A 2 -35.00 -14.12 -11.49
C ASP A 2 -35.61 -12.73 -11.77
N ALA A 3 -36.91 -12.67 -12.09
CA ALA A 3 -37.66 -11.42 -12.36
C ALA A 3 -37.45 -10.36 -11.25
N THR A 4 -37.14 -10.84 -10.04
CA THR A 4 -36.74 -10.07 -8.88
C THR A 4 -35.58 -9.11 -9.15
N LEU A 5 -34.60 -9.43 -10.01
CA LEU A 5 -33.45 -8.55 -10.25
C LEU A 5 -33.85 -7.27 -10.99
N LYS A 6 -34.84 -7.36 -11.90
CA LYS A 6 -35.37 -6.23 -12.68
C LYS A 6 -36.39 -5.41 -11.88
N GLU A 7 -37.14 -6.08 -11.01
CA GLU A 7 -38.20 -5.46 -10.20
C GLU A 7 -37.68 -4.82 -8.89
N THR A 8 -36.45 -5.13 -8.49
CA THR A 8 -35.86 -4.59 -7.25
C THR A 8 -35.33 -3.17 -7.46
N GLU A 9 -35.80 -2.22 -6.66
CA GLU A 9 -35.16 -0.91 -6.50
C GLU A 9 -33.87 -1.05 -5.65
N TYR A 10 -32.76 -0.61 -6.22
CA TYR A 10 -31.45 -0.53 -5.55
C TYR A 10 -31.12 0.92 -5.21
N ASP A 11 -30.39 1.10 -4.13
CA ASP A 11 -29.90 2.43 -3.74
C ASP A 11 -28.67 2.81 -4.59
N VAL A 12 -27.81 1.83 -4.89
CA VAL A 12 -26.60 2.05 -5.68
C VAL A 12 -26.37 0.87 -6.63
N VAL A 13 -26.01 1.20 -7.87
CA VAL A 13 -25.53 0.22 -8.85
C VAL A 13 -24.07 0.52 -9.18
N LEU A 14 -23.22 -0.50 -9.04
CA LEU A 14 -21.78 -0.44 -9.32
C LEU A 14 -21.47 -1.30 -10.54
N VAL A 15 -20.63 -0.79 -11.44
CA VAL A 15 -20.18 -1.51 -12.64
C VAL A 15 -18.67 -1.69 -12.59
N GLY A 16 -18.24 -2.94 -12.72
CA GLY A 16 -16.86 -3.38 -12.52
C GLY A 16 -16.63 -3.79 -11.07
N THR A 17 -15.86 -4.85 -10.85
CA THR A 17 -15.50 -5.40 -9.54
C THR A 17 -14.04 -5.13 -9.19
N GLY A 18 -13.51 -4.00 -9.65
CA GLY A 18 -12.17 -3.53 -9.33
C GLY A 18 -11.99 -3.17 -7.86
N MET A 19 -10.78 -2.71 -7.51
CA MET A 19 -10.43 -2.41 -6.12
C MET A 19 -11.31 -1.30 -5.53
N VAL A 20 -11.51 -0.22 -6.29
CA VAL A 20 -12.30 0.95 -5.85
C VAL A 20 -13.76 0.54 -5.68
N GLU A 21 -14.32 -0.14 -6.67
CA GLU A 21 -15.72 -0.57 -6.70
C GLU A 21 -15.98 -1.60 -5.61
N GLY A 22 -15.05 -2.53 -5.37
CA GLY A 22 -15.12 -3.51 -4.29
C GLY A 22 -15.18 -2.83 -2.93
N ILE A 23 -14.22 -1.95 -2.62
CA ILE A 23 -14.17 -1.21 -1.34
C ILE A 23 -15.45 -0.39 -1.14
N LEU A 24 -15.88 0.33 -2.18
CA LEU A 24 -17.09 1.15 -2.16
C LEU A 24 -18.36 0.31 -1.94
N ALA A 25 -18.48 -0.84 -2.62
CA ALA A 25 -19.59 -1.78 -2.42
C ALA A 25 -19.67 -2.23 -0.96
N GLY A 26 -18.53 -2.61 -0.38
CA GLY A 26 -18.42 -2.99 1.02
C GLY A 26 -18.85 -1.85 1.95
N ALA A 27 -18.39 -0.62 1.70
CA ALA A 27 -18.73 0.55 2.51
C ALA A 27 -20.23 0.87 2.47
N LEU A 28 -20.84 0.89 1.27
CA LEU A 28 -22.26 1.18 1.07
C LEU A 28 -23.16 0.12 1.71
N ALA A 29 -22.84 -1.17 1.51
CA ALA A 29 -23.60 -2.25 2.12
C ALA A 29 -23.51 -2.23 3.66
N ARG A 30 -22.35 -1.84 4.22
CA ARG A 30 -22.14 -1.75 5.68
C ARG A 30 -23.04 -0.72 6.36
N ILE A 31 -23.41 0.35 5.66
CA ILE A 31 -24.37 1.35 6.15
C ILE A 31 -25.83 1.02 5.74
N GLY A 32 -26.08 -0.17 5.21
CA GLY A 32 -27.41 -0.68 4.92
C GLY A 32 -27.97 -0.32 3.55
N LYS A 33 -27.17 0.21 2.62
CA LYS A 33 -27.62 0.48 1.24
C LYS A 33 -27.80 -0.83 0.46
N LYS A 34 -28.83 -0.89 -0.37
CA LYS A 34 -29.04 -1.98 -1.35
C LYS A 34 -28.12 -1.79 -2.54
N VAL A 35 -27.06 -2.60 -2.60
CA VAL A 35 -26.04 -2.52 -3.65
C VAL A 35 -26.29 -3.60 -4.71
N LEU A 36 -26.37 -3.21 -5.97
CA LEU A 36 -26.25 -4.11 -7.13
C LEU A 36 -24.86 -3.93 -7.74
N HIS A 37 -24.09 -5.01 -7.83
CA HIS A 37 -22.72 -4.99 -8.34
C HIS A 37 -22.61 -5.86 -9.58
N LEU A 38 -22.36 -5.23 -10.73
CA LEU A 38 -22.31 -5.87 -12.03
C LEU A 38 -20.89 -5.89 -12.58
N ASP A 39 -20.52 -6.94 -13.30
CA ASP A 39 -19.26 -6.99 -14.07
C ASP A 39 -19.49 -7.72 -15.39
N GLN A 40 -18.93 -7.18 -16.47
CA GLN A 40 -18.96 -7.81 -17.80
C GLN A 40 -18.08 -9.06 -17.85
N ASN A 41 -17.05 -9.12 -17.01
CA ASN A 41 -16.14 -10.24 -16.92
C ASN A 41 -16.79 -11.44 -16.21
N ASP A 42 -16.25 -12.63 -16.44
CA ASP A 42 -16.60 -13.85 -15.69
C ASP A 42 -15.78 -14.04 -14.41
N TYR A 43 -14.92 -13.08 -14.09
CA TYR A 43 -14.02 -13.05 -12.94
C TYR A 43 -14.17 -11.73 -12.17
N TYR A 44 -13.66 -11.71 -10.94
CA TYR A 44 -13.60 -10.51 -10.09
C TYR A 44 -12.29 -9.75 -10.26
N GLY A 45 -12.28 -8.48 -9.87
CA GLY A 45 -11.08 -7.66 -9.75
C GLY A 45 -10.83 -6.74 -10.94
N SER A 46 -11.54 -6.90 -12.06
CA SER A 46 -11.36 -6.10 -13.28
C SER A 46 -9.88 -5.91 -13.64
N ASN A 47 -9.34 -4.68 -13.60
CA ASN A 47 -7.93 -4.37 -13.87
C ASN A 47 -6.95 -4.72 -12.73
N TYR A 48 -7.44 -5.32 -11.64
CA TYR A 48 -6.68 -5.90 -10.52
C TYR A 48 -6.85 -7.42 -10.45
N ALA A 49 -7.36 -8.07 -11.50
CA ALA A 49 -7.57 -9.52 -11.52
C ALA A 49 -6.25 -10.31 -11.39
N SER A 50 -6.35 -11.48 -10.76
CA SER A 50 -5.27 -12.47 -10.64
C SER A 50 -5.75 -13.78 -11.28
N PHE A 51 -4.95 -14.40 -12.12
CA PHE A 51 -5.39 -15.55 -12.91
C PHE A 51 -4.48 -16.77 -12.76
N PRO A 52 -5.05 -17.99 -12.74
CA PRO A 52 -4.36 -19.20 -13.15
C PRO A 52 -3.75 -19.04 -14.53
N LEU A 53 -2.61 -19.68 -14.81
CA LEU A 53 -1.86 -19.49 -16.05
C LEU A 53 -2.70 -19.67 -17.33
N THR A 54 -3.50 -20.73 -17.43
CA THR A 54 -4.37 -20.97 -18.60
C THR A 54 -5.41 -19.88 -18.78
N GLN A 55 -5.99 -19.39 -17.68
CA GLN A 55 -6.96 -18.29 -17.73
C GLN A 55 -6.27 -16.96 -18.09
N PHE A 56 -5.06 -16.72 -17.58
CA PHE A 56 -4.24 -15.57 -17.96
C PHE A 56 -3.98 -15.56 -19.48
N LEU A 57 -3.55 -16.68 -20.05
CA LEU A 57 -3.27 -16.77 -21.49
C LEU A 57 -4.53 -16.55 -22.34
N ARG A 58 -5.66 -17.12 -21.91
CA ARG A 58 -6.96 -16.85 -22.53
C ARG A 58 -7.30 -15.36 -22.50
N TRP A 59 -7.12 -14.73 -21.34
CA TRP A 59 -7.39 -13.32 -21.12
C TRP A 59 -6.52 -12.44 -22.03
N THR A 60 -5.21 -12.72 -22.15
CA THR A 60 -4.31 -11.96 -23.05
C THR A 60 -4.63 -12.07 -24.54
N LYS A 61 -5.42 -13.09 -24.93
CA LYS A 61 -5.92 -13.31 -26.29
C LYS A 61 -7.30 -12.67 -26.53
N ASN A 62 -7.86 -11.99 -25.52
CA ASN A 62 -9.20 -11.40 -25.56
C ASN A 62 -10.30 -12.43 -25.91
N GLU A 63 -10.14 -13.68 -25.48
CA GLU A 63 -11.13 -14.73 -25.71
C GLU A 63 -12.36 -14.52 -24.81
N THR A 64 -13.43 -13.97 -25.37
CA THR A 64 -14.67 -13.68 -24.65
C THR A 64 -15.39 -14.95 -24.18
N ILE A 65 -16.09 -14.84 -23.05
CA ILE A 65 -17.05 -15.85 -22.59
C ILE A 65 -18.44 -15.39 -23.00
N ALA A 66 -19.32 -16.35 -23.28
CA ALA A 66 -20.72 -16.04 -23.58
C ALA A 66 -21.30 -15.16 -22.46
N PRO A 67 -21.85 -13.98 -22.80
CA PRO A 67 -22.49 -13.14 -21.81
C PRO A 67 -23.66 -13.88 -21.19
N ARG A 68 -24.01 -13.50 -19.97
CA ARG A 68 -25.23 -13.95 -19.33
C ARG A 68 -26.43 -13.36 -20.08
N ASN A 69 -27.47 -14.15 -20.28
CA ASN A 69 -28.73 -13.66 -20.83
C ASN A 69 -29.66 -13.24 -19.69
N PHE A 70 -30.14 -12.00 -19.68
CA PHE A 70 -31.15 -11.52 -18.72
C PHE A 70 -32.60 -11.70 -19.22
N GLY A 71 -32.80 -12.23 -20.42
CA GLY A 71 -34.12 -12.55 -20.98
C GLY A 71 -34.78 -13.79 -20.35
N ASP A 72 -36.11 -13.87 -20.48
CA ASP A 72 -36.90 -15.02 -20.06
C ASP A 72 -36.64 -16.24 -20.97
N GLU A 73 -36.48 -17.43 -20.37
CA GLU A 73 -36.13 -18.67 -21.10
C GLU A 73 -37.27 -19.20 -22.01
N GLU A 74 -38.41 -18.51 -22.12
CA GLU A 74 -39.59 -19.02 -22.82
C GLU A 74 -39.65 -18.75 -24.34
N GLU A 75 -38.80 -17.88 -24.90
CA GLU A 75 -38.78 -17.62 -26.36
C GLU A 75 -37.54 -18.15 -27.07
N ASN A 76 -37.16 -19.41 -26.83
CA ASN A 76 -36.22 -20.09 -27.71
C ASN A 76 -36.95 -20.78 -28.88
N SER A 77 -37.53 -19.96 -29.76
CA SER A 77 -38.00 -20.37 -31.08
C SER A 77 -37.33 -19.51 -32.15
N GLN A 78 -36.24 -20.04 -32.71
CA GLN A 78 -35.69 -19.67 -34.02
C GLN A 78 -35.67 -18.18 -34.37
N MET A 79 -34.58 -17.48 -34.05
CA MET A 79 -34.10 -16.41 -34.93
C MET A 79 -32.59 -16.46 -35.12
N ASN A 80 -32.21 -17.09 -36.23
CA ASN A 80 -31.00 -16.77 -36.96
C ASN A 80 -31.23 -15.40 -37.61
N GLY A 81 -30.72 -14.33 -37.02
CA GLY A 81 -30.84 -12.99 -37.57
C GLY A 81 -30.35 -11.94 -36.59
N LYS A 82 -29.41 -11.10 -37.02
CA LYS A 82 -29.10 -9.81 -36.39
C LYS A 82 -30.38 -8.96 -36.42
N SER A 83 -31.26 -9.11 -35.44
CA SER A 83 -32.32 -8.14 -35.19
C SER A 83 -31.71 -6.98 -34.42
N ASN A 84 -31.69 -5.81 -35.05
CA ASN A 84 -31.58 -4.55 -34.31
C ASN A 84 -32.80 -4.48 -33.39
N ILE A 85 -32.65 -4.92 -32.15
CA ILE A 85 -33.64 -4.73 -31.09
C ILE A 85 -33.50 -3.26 -30.66
N THR A 86 -34.29 -2.41 -31.30
CA THR A 86 -34.45 -1.01 -30.91
C THR A 86 -35.52 -0.96 -29.82
N ILE A 87 -35.13 -1.20 -28.56
CA ILE A 87 -36.01 -0.94 -27.41
C ILE A 87 -35.98 0.57 -27.11
N ALA A 88 -37.17 1.13 -26.89
CA ALA A 88 -37.44 2.55 -26.86
C ALA A 88 -36.72 3.26 -25.70
N VAL A 89 -35.52 3.76 -25.98
CA VAL A 89 -34.99 4.94 -25.29
C VAL A 89 -36.01 6.07 -25.55
N HIS A 90 -36.64 6.60 -24.50
CA HIS A 90 -37.57 7.73 -24.67
C HIS A 90 -36.89 8.87 -25.43
N GLU A 91 -37.64 9.71 -26.16
CA GLU A 91 -37.08 10.81 -26.99
C GLU A 91 -36.08 11.72 -26.24
N ASN A 92 -36.19 11.80 -24.90
CA ASN A 92 -35.32 12.59 -24.02
C ASN A 92 -34.20 11.80 -23.33
N GLN A 93 -33.89 10.57 -23.75
CA GLN A 93 -32.84 9.76 -23.13
C GLN A 93 -31.69 9.48 -24.10
N ARG A 94 -30.47 9.41 -23.56
CA ARG A 94 -29.25 9.07 -24.30
C ARG A 94 -28.50 7.96 -23.58
N VAL A 95 -27.93 7.03 -24.35
CA VAL A 95 -27.02 6.02 -23.78
C VAL A 95 -25.58 6.48 -23.91
N LEU A 96 -24.91 6.58 -22.76
CA LEU A 96 -23.48 6.85 -22.66
C LEU A 96 -22.73 5.51 -22.75
N PRO A 97 -21.98 5.25 -23.83
CA PRO A 97 -21.30 3.97 -23.99
C PRO A 97 -20.22 3.77 -22.93
N MET A 98 -20.11 2.57 -22.39
CA MET A 98 -18.96 2.18 -21.57
C MET A 98 -17.88 1.55 -22.43
N LYS A 99 -16.64 2.01 -22.26
CA LYS A 99 -15.44 1.33 -22.78
C LYS A 99 -14.56 0.94 -21.59
N SER A 100 -13.98 -0.26 -21.64
CA SER A 100 -12.92 -0.63 -20.69
C SER A 100 -11.78 0.38 -20.79
N SER A 101 -11.36 0.92 -19.64
CA SER A 101 -10.17 1.77 -19.54
C SER A 101 -8.88 0.96 -19.51
N PHE A 102 -8.95 -0.37 -19.49
CA PHE A 102 -7.83 -1.28 -19.41
C PHE A 102 -7.91 -2.34 -20.52
N GLU A 103 -6.89 -2.41 -21.36
CA GLU A 103 -6.75 -3.43 -22.39
C GLU A 103 -5.41 -4.16 -22.19
N CYS A 104 -5.37 -5.45 -22.53
CA CYS A 104 -4.14 -6.23 -22.54
C CYS A 104 -3.99 -7.00 -23.84
N ARG A 105 -2.74 -7.08 -24.32
CA ARG A 105 -2.39 -7.81 -25.53
C ARG A 105 -1.11 -8.59 -25.33
N LEU A 106 -1.14 -9.89 -25.62
CA LEU A 106 0.10 -10.67 -25.75
C LEU A 106 0.89 -10.17 -26.95
N LEU A 107 2.13 -9.70 -26.72
CA LEU A 107 3.05 -9.24 -27.75
C LEU A 107 3.95 -10.37 -28.23
N GLU A 108 4.55 -11.10 -27.29
CA GLU A 108 5.54 -12.13 -27.58
C GLU A 108 5.43 -13.28 -26.57
N GLU A 109 5.70 -14.48 -27.07
CA GLU A 109 5.82 -15.71 -26.28
C GLU A 109 7.14 -16.37 -26.66
N GLY A 110 8.05 -16.51 -25.69
CA GLY A 110 9.36 -17.10 -25.89
C GLY A 110 9.62 -18.23 -24.91
N PHE A 111 9.79 -19.45 -25.40
CA PHE A 111 10.11 -20.65 -24.61
C PHE A 111 11.28 -21.38 -25.25
N SER A 112 12.20 -21.87 -24.41
CA SER A 112 13.34 -22.67 -24.87
C SER A 112 12.98 -24.12 -25.21
N ASP A 113 11.89 -24.65 -24.61
CA ASP A 113 11.40 -26.02 -24.79
C ASP A 113 9.87 -26.07 -24.62
N GLU A 114 9.17 -26.66 -25.59
CA GLU A 114 7.71 -26.80 -25.58
C GLU A 114 7.24 -27.74 -24.46
N VAL A 115 8.06 -28.72 -24.06
CA VAL A 115 7.74 -29.63 -22.95
C VAL A 115 7.60 -28.87 -21.62
N ILE A 116 8.46 -27.86 -21.41
CA ILE A 116 8.40 -27.01 -20.21
C ILE A 116 7.10 -26.20 -20.21
N LYS A 117 6.71 -25.66 -21.36
CA LYS A 117 5.45 -24.93 -21.52
C LYS A 117 4.24 -25.82 -21.20
N GLU A 118 4.19 -27.04 -21.75
CA GLU A 118 3.12 -27.99 -21.45
C GLU A 118 3.05 -28.35 -19.95
N GLU A 119 4.20 -28.51 -19.29
CA GLU A 119 4.25 -28.79 -17.85
C GLU A 119 3.73 -27.61 -17.02
N LEU A 120 4.14 -26.38 -17.34
CA LEU A 120 3.64 -25.16 -16.68
C LEU A 120 2.12 -25.03 -16.84
N LEU A 121 1.60 -25.29 -18.05
CA LEU A 121 0.16 -25.28 -18.33
C LEU A 121 -0.59 -26.34 -17.54
N ARG A 122 -0.01 -27.54 -17.38
CA ARG A 122 -0.59 -28.61 -16.54
C ARG A 122 -0.68 -28.20 -15.07
N GLN A 123 0.23 -27.36 -14.61
CA GLN A 123 0.25 -26.80 -13.26
C GLN A 123 -0.44 -25.43 -13.15
N SER A 124 -1.31 -25.09 -14.10
CA SER A 124 -1.92 -23.76 -14.18
C SER A 124 -2.58 -23.27 -12.89
N SER A 125 -3.19 -24.14 -12.08
CA SER A 125 -3.87 -23.77 -10.84
C SER A 125 -2.92 -23.36 -9.71
N SER A 126 -1.63 -23.66 -9.84
CA SER A 126 -0.60 -23.26 -8.89
C SER A 126 -0.13 -21.81 -9.10
N PHE A 127 -0.60 -21.16 -10.18
CA PHE A 127 -0.26 -19.78 -10.50
C PHE A 127 -1.39 -18.84 -10.10
N SER A 128 -1.00 -17.67 -9.57
CA SER A 128 -1.85 -16.49 -9.44
C SER A 128 -1.13 -15.32 -10.08
N ILE A 129 -1.42 -15.06 -11.35
CA ILE A 129 -0.75 -14.03 -12.16
C ILE A 129 -1.57 -12.76 -12.10
N ASP A 130 -1.06 -11.75 -11.40
CA ASP A 130 -1.66 -10.42 -11.36
C ASP A 130 -1.54 -9.71 -12.70
N VAL A 131 -2.66 -9.23 -13.24
CA VAL A 131 -2.64 -8.39 -14.45
C VAL A 131 -2.03 -7.01 -14.18
N ASN A 132 -2.12 -6.56 -12.92
CA ASN A 132 -1.58 -5.31 -12.43
C ASN A 132 -0.95 -5.54 -11.04
N PRO A 133 0.31 -6.03 -10.97
CA PRO A 133 0.96 -6.35 -9.72
C PRO A 133 1.22 -5.07 -8.94
N ARG A 134 0.79 -5.09 -7.68
CA ARG A 134 0.98 -4.01 -6.71
C ARG A 134 1.36 -4.63 -5.37
N LEU A 135 2.01 -3.83 -4.55
CA LEU A 135 2.36 -4.17 -3.17
C LEU A 135 1.59 -3.25 -2.22
N MET A 136 1.42 -3.69 -0.98
CA MET A 136 0.84 -2.85 0.05
C MET A 136 1.94 -2.33 0.96
N LEU A 137 1.93 -1.04 1.26
CA LEU A 137 2.73 -0.51 2.36
C LEU A 137 2.10 -0.95 3.69
N SER A 138 2.91 -1.41 4.63
CA SER A 138 2.44 -1.93 5.91
C SER A 138 1.65 -0.88 6.72
N SER A 139 1.96 0.40 6.53
CA SER A 139 1.28 1.54 7.17
C SER A 139 0.43 2.36 6.21
N GLU A 140 -0.08 1.72 5.18
CA GLU A 140 -1.05 2.28 4.24
C GLU A 140 -2.47 2.34 4.86
N GLN A 141 -3.29 3.31 4.44
CA GLN A 141 -4.65 3.46 4.99
C GLN A 141 -5.53 2.23 4.67
N LEU A 142 -5.25 1.56 3.55
CA LEU A 142 -5.92 0.32 3.18
C LEU A 142 -5.68 -0.79 4.22
N VAL A 143 -4.47 -0.90 4.80
CA VAL A 143 -4.18 -1.89 5.84
C VAL A 143 -5.05 -1.65 7.09
N GLU A 144 -5.14 -0.40 7.53
CA GLU A 144 -6.03 -0.04 8.65
C GLU A 144 -7.49 -0.36 8.34
N THR A 145 -7.91 -0.10 7.10
CA THR A 145 -9.26 -0.39 6.63
C THR A 145 -9.54 -1.89 6.68
N LEU A 146 -8.59 -2.74 6.26
CA LEU A 146 -8.72 -4.20 6.32
C LEU A 146 -8.85 -4.71 7.76
N ILE A 147 -8.06 -4.14 8.68
CA ILE A 147 -8.08 -4.50 10.10
C ILE A 147 -9.42 -4.10 10.73
N THR A 148 -9.76 -2.81 10.64
CA THR A 148 -10.95 -2.24 11.31
C THR A 148 -12.26 -2.79 10.75
N SER A 149 -12.38 -2.93 9.43
CA SER A 149 -13.59 -3.51 8.80
C SER A 149 -13.72 -5.02 9.01
N GLY A 150 -12.67 -5.70 9.48
CA GLY A 150 -12.62 -7.16 9.65
C GLY A 150 -12.51 -7.94 8.33
N VAL A 151 -12.27 -7.27 7.20
CA VAL A 151 -12.03 -7.88 5.87
C VAL A 151 -10.70 -8.61 5.84
N GLY A 152 -9.70 -8.16 6.60
CA GLY A 152 -8.39 -8.81 6.69
C GLY A 152 -8.44 -10.28 7.12
N ARG A 153 -9.54 -10.75 7.73
CA ARG A 153 -9.75 -12.16 8.11
C ARG A 153 -9.95 -13.11 6.92
N TYR A 154 -10.23 -12.56 5.73
CA TYR A 154 -10.36 -13.35 4.50
C TYR A 154 -9.01 -13.53 3.80
N LEU A 155 -7.96 -12.89 4.30
CA LEU A 155 -6.71 -12.69 3.60
C LEU A 155 -5.55 -13.18 4.45
N GLU A 156 -4.52 -13.65 3.76
CA GLU A 156 -3.21 -13.89 4.34
C GLU A 156 -2.18 -13.06 3.56
N PHE A 157 -1.12 -12.64 4.25
CA PHE A 157 -0.10 -11.77 3.68
C PHE A 157 1.30 -12.37 3.85
N ALA A 158 2.11 -12.23 2.80
CA ALA A 158 3.53 -12.52 2.81
C ALA A 158 4.33 -11.22 2.93
N ALA A 159 5.42 -11.30 3.71
CA ALA A 159 6.41 -10.25 3.80
C ALA A 159 7.25 -10.19 2.53
N ILE A 160 7.48 -9.00 1.97
CA ILE A 160 8.57 -8.85 1.00
C ILE A 160 9.89 -8.83 1.75
N GLU A 161 10.81 -9.72 1.39
CA GLU A 161 12.07 -9.85 2.13
C GLU A 161 13.08 -8.76 1.75
N ARG A 162 13.16 -8.40 0.47
CA ARG A 162 14.19 -7.52 -0.07
C ARG A 162 13.65 -6.70 -1.25
N THR A 163 14.15 -5.49 -1.38
CA THR A 163 13.94 -4.64 -2.55
C THR A 163 15.27 -4.21 -3.14
N TYR A 164 15.29 -3.98 -4.44
CA TYR A 164 16.49 -3.70 -5.19
C TYR A 164 16.31 -2.45 -6.04
N VAL A 165 17.40 -1.73 -6.28
CA VAL A 165 17.47 -0.55 -7.13
C VAL A 165 18.57 -0.70 -8.17
N HIS A 166 18.24 -0.31 -9.39
CA HIS A 166 19.18 -0.20 -10.50
C HIS A 166 19.37 1.27 -10.85
N PHE A 167 20.62 1.70 -10.98
CA PHE A 167 20.95 3.04 -11.47
C PHE A 167 21.57 2.88 -12.84
N GLN A 168 20.92 3.46 -13.85
CA GLN A 168 21.46 3.41 -15.20
C GLN A 168 22.83 4.11 -15.25
N PRO A 169 23.89 3.47 -15.78
CA PRO A 169 25.18 4.10 -15.96
C PRO A 169 25.04 5.36 -16.82
N SER A 170 25.70 6.46 -16.44
CA SER A 170 25.60 7.71 -17.19
C SER A 170 26.13 7.53 -18.63
N ALA A 171 25.30 7.81 -19.63
CA ALA A 171 25.68 7.74 -21.06
C ALA A 171 26.83 8.70 -21.43
N SER A 172 27.09 9.72 -20.61
CA SER A 172 28.32 10.50 -20.63
C SER A 172 29.44 9.67 -20.01
N GLY A 173 30.02 8.77 -20.79
CA GLY A 173 31.21 8.03 -20.40
C GLY A 173 32.32 9.00 -20.00
N ALA A 174 32.43 9.30 -18.71
CA ALA A 174 33.73 9.51 -18.10
C ALA A 174 34.43 8.16 -18.26
N LYS A 175 35.14 8.00 -19.38
CA LYS A 175 36.15 6.96 -19.52
C LYS A 175 37.17 7.24 -18.43
N THR A 176 36.97 6.70 -17.24
CA THR A 176 38.10 6.40 -16.38
C THR A 176 38.97 5.40 -17.13
N GLU A 177 40.29 5.60 -17.08
CA GLU A 177 41.27 4.74 -17.76
C GLU A 177 41.22 3.28 -17.27
N GLU A 178 40.40 3.00 -16.26
CA GLU A 178 40.03 1.68 -15.75
C GLU A 178 38.50 1.49 -15.83
N GLY A 179 38.05 0.66 -16.79
CA GLY A 179 36.74 -0.03 -16.77
C GLY A 179 35.48 0.81 -17.05
N VAL A 180 34.56 0.24 -17.84
CA VAL A 180 33.13 0.66 -17.82
C VAL A 180 32.60 0.32 -16.43
N GLU A 181 31.93 1.25 -15.74
CA GLU A 181 31.28 0.92 -14.46
C GLU A 181 30.31 -0.25 -14.70
N PRO A 182 30.42 -1.36 -13.92
CA PRO A 182 29.59 -2.53 -14.12
C PRO A 182 28.12 -2.20 -13.90
N ASP A 183 27.27 -2.70 -14.79
CA ASP A 183 25.83 -2.50 -14.71
C ASP A 183 25.27 -3.25 -13.50
N THR A 184 25.03 -2.53 -12.40
CA THR A 184 24.89 -3.14 -11.06
C THR A 184 23.53 -2.86 -10.43
N VAL A 185 22.91 -3.91 -9.89
CA VAL A 185 21.71 -3.83 -9.04
C VAL A 185 22.10 -3.85 -7.57
N TRP A 186 21.52 -2.97 -6.76
CA TRP A 186 21.83 -2.83 -5.34
C TRP A 186 20.63 -3.15 -4.46
N GLU A 187 20.84 -3.87 -3.37
CA GLU A 187 19.81 -4.04 -2.33
C GLU A 187 19.54 -2.69 -1.64
N VAL A 188 18.27 -2.32 -1.52
CA VAL A 188 17.83 -1.08 -0.86
C VAL A 188 17.87 -1.28 0.65
N PRO A 189 18.67 -0.50 1.38
CA PRO A 189 18.78 -0.66 2.83
C PRO A 189 17.47 -0.30 3.56
N CYS A 190 16.90 -1.25 4.29
CA CYS A 190 15.63 -1.06 5.02
C CYS A 190 15.82 -0.79 6.52
N SER A 191 17.00 -1.05 7.09
CA SER A 191 17.32 -0.73 8.49
C SER A 191 18.57 0.14 8.64
N LYS A 192 18.75 0.74 9.82
CA LYS A 192 19.98 1.47 10.15
C LYS A 192 21.23 0.58 10.02
N LYS A 193 21.13 -0.70 10.38
CA LYS A 193 22.21 -1.68 10.20
C LYS A 193 22.55 -1.83 8.72
N ASP A 194 21.53 -1.98 7.87
CA ASP A 194 21.71 -2.17 6.43
C ASP A 194 22.30 -0.90 5.79
N VAL A 195 21.85 0.29 6.22
CA VAL A 195 22.43 1.56 5.76
C VAL A 195 23.90 1.63 6.10
N PHE A 196 24.31 1.19 7.30
CA PHE A 196 25.73 1.16 7.66
C PHE A 196 26.53 0.14 6.84
N GLN A 197 25.98 -1.03 6.56
CA GLN A 197 26.66 -2.10 5.83
C GLN A 197 26.70 -1.88 4.31
N SER A 198 25.72 -1.16 3.76
CA SER A 198 25.57 -0.99 2.31
C SER A 198 26.74 -0.23 1.68
N LYS A 199 27.19 -0.70 0.51
CA LYS A 199 28.20 -0.01 -0.32
C LYS A 199 27.58 0.97 -1.32
N LEU A 200 26.24 1.05 -1.37
CA LEU A 200 25.52 1.94 -2.27
C LEU A 200 25.85 3.42 -2.02
N LEU A 201 26.06 3.80 -0.75
CA LEU A 201 26.22 5.18 -0.30
C LEU A 201 27.56 5.40 0.41
N GLY A 202 28.16 6.58 0.23
CA GLY A 202 29.32 7.02 1.00
C GLY A 202 28.98 7.33 2.47
N MET A 203 29.99 7.44 3.34
CA MET A 203 29.76 7.73 4.77
C MET A 203 29.01 9.04 5.03
N VAL A 204 29.26 10.08 4.23
CA VAL A 204 28.59 11.39 4.36
C VAL A 204 27.14 11.26 3.93
N GLU A 205 26.88 10.62 2.79
CA GLU A 205 25.53 10.40 2.27
C GLU A 205 24.67 9.56 3.23
N LYS A 206 25.25 8.52 3.86
CA LYS A 206 24.58 7.75 4.93
C LYS A 206 24.13 8.63 6.08
N ARG A 207 24.97 9.58 6.53
CA ARG A 207 24.62 10.51 7.61
C ARG A 207 23.53 11.49 7.17
N GLN A 208 23.60 11.99 5.94
CA GLN A 208 22.58 12.89 5.39
C GLN A 208 21.22 12.18 5.25
N LEU A 209 21.22 10.95 4.72
CA LEU A 209 20.02 10.13 4.61
C LEU A 209 19.38 9.88 5.96
N MET A 210 20.14 9.43 6.95
CA MET A 210 19.60 9.16 8.28
C MET A 210 19.03 10.40 8.97
N LYS A 211 19.64 11.58 8.76
CA LYS A 211 19.10 12.85 9.25
C LYS A 211 17.80 13.22 8.55
N PHE A 212 17.75 13.05 7.23
CA PHE A 212 16.55 13.33 6.44
C PHE A 212 15.39 12.41 6.82
N LEU A 213 15.61 11.09 6.90
CA LEU A 213 14.56 10.13 7.29
C LEU A 213 14.04 10.37 8.71
N GLN A 214 14.93 10.73 9.64
CA GLN A 214 14.52 11.11 11.00
C GLN A 214 13.69 12.40 11.01
N PHE A 215 14.07 13.39 10.20
CA PHE A 215 13.25 14.59 10.01
C PHE A 215 11.87 14.25 9.46
N VAL A 216 11.77 13.41 8.42
CA VAL A 216 10.48 13.04 7.82
C VAL A 216 9.60 12.27 8.80
N ALA A 217 10.18 11.39 9.62
CA ALA A 217 9.45 10.70 10.68
C ALA A 217 8.82 11.70 11.68
N ASP A 218 9.60 12.66 12.17
CA ASP A 218 9.12 13.70 13.09
C ASP A 218 8.09 14.63 12.41
N TYR A 219 8.32 14.99 11.14
CA TYR A 219 7.42 15.82 10.34
C TYR A 219 6.07 15.15 10.14
N GLY A 220 6.04 13.86 9.78
CA GLY A 220 4.81 13.12 9.55
C GLY A 220 3.99 12.91 10.82
N GLU A 221 4.62 12.59 11.96
CA GLU A 221 3.89 12.50 13.24
C GLU A 221 3.24 13.85 13.61
N THR A 222 3.94 14.97 13.39
CA THR A 222 3.45 16.31 13.75
C THR A 222 2.41 16.86 12.77
N HIS A 223 2.66 16.76 11.47
CA HIS A 223 1.90 17.46 10.43
C HIS A 223 0.88 16.58 9.69
N ILE A 224 1.07 15.25 9.70
CA ILE A 224 0.15 14.30 9.04
C ILE A 224 -0.75 13.64 10.07
N LEU A 225 -0.18 13.15 11.18
CA LEU A 225 -0.95 12.51 12.25
C LEU A 225 -1.46 13.49 13.32
N HIS A 226 -0.99 14.74 13.31
CA HIS A 226 -1.34 15.77 14.31
C HIS A 226 -1.02 15.34 15.75
N GLU A 227 0.02 14.54 15.94
CA GLU A 227 0.46 14.05 17.25
C GLU A 227 1.59 14.90 17.83
N ASP A 228 1.59 15.09 19.15
CA ASP A 228 2.68 15.79 19.83
C ASP A 228 3.88 14.87 20.05
N VAL A 229 4.89 15.03 19.19
CA VAL A 229 6.17 14.30 19.29
C VAL A 229 6.95 14.69 20.56
N LYS A 230 6.63 15.83 21.21
CA LYS A 230 7.34 16.33 22.42
C LYS A 230 7.08 15.49 23.68
N THR A 231 6.01 14.68 23.70
CA THR A 231 5.54 14.02 24.94
C THR A 231 5.49 12.48 24.88
N LYS A 232 5.81 11.84 23.76
CA LYS A 232 5.74 10.37 23.64
C LYS A 232 6.83 9.64 24.46
N ASN A 233 6.40 8.67 25.28
CA ASN A 233 7.25 7.79 26.07
C ASN A 233 7.77 6.59 25.27
N GLU A 234 8.91 6.03 25.69
CA GLU A 234 9.60 4.95 24.96
C GLU A 234 8.83 3.63 24.78
N ARG A 235 7.70 3.42 25.50
CA ARG A 235 6.98 2.14 25.53
C ARG A 235 6.08 1.87 24.32
N THR A 236 5.61 2.90 23.62
CA THR A 236 4.83 2.76 22.37
C THR A 236 5.72 2.56 21.13
N LEU A 237 7.03 2.38 21.30
CA LEU A 237 8.06 2.45 20.26
C LEU A 237 8.62 1.09 19.80
N ALA A 238 7.85 0.01 19.88
CA ALA A 238 8.35 -1.34 19.61
C ALA A 238 8.54 -1.68 18.12
N LEU A 239 7.96 -0.92 17.18
CA LEU A 239 8.04 -1.20 15.75
C LEU A 239 8.62 0.01 14.99
N GLY A 240 9.79 -0.14 14.36
CA GLY A 240 10.45 0.93 13.55
C GLY A 240 11.50 1.80 14.28
N ARG A 241 11.96 1.39 15.47
CA ARG A 241 12.81 2.15 16.42
C ARG A 241 14.17 2.68 15.92
N ALA A 242 14.59 2.42 14.69
CA ALA A 242 15.90 2.87 14.20
C ALA A 242 15.94 4.35 13.77
N LEU A 243 14.80 4.89 13.37
CA LEU A 243 14.66 6.24 12.79
C LEU A 243 13.99 7.24 13.75
N LYS A 244 13.25 6.76 14.75
CA LYS A 244 12.59 7.63 15.75
C LYS A 244 13.61 8.29 16.69
N ARG A 245 13.35 9.54 17.07
CA ARG A 245 14.29 10.35 17.87
C ARG A 245 14.43 9.85 19.31
N PRO A 246 15.62 9.99 19.95
CA PRO A 246 15.73 9.89 21.40
C PRO A 246 15.01 11.04 22.10
N GLN A 247 14.28 10.75 23.19
CA GLN A 247 13.37 11.66 23.91
C GLN A 247 14.03 12.99 24.37
N ASN A 248 15.36 13.04 24.48
CA ASN A 248 16.12 14.15 25.07
C ASN A 248 16.77 15.12 24.06
N LYS A 249 16.42 15.05 22.77
CA LYS A 249 16.98 15.95 21.75
C LYS A 249 15.90 16.92 21.24
N ALA A 250 16.20 18.21 21.23
CA ALA A 250 15.30 19.23 20.69
C ALA A 250 14.87 18.88 19.26
N SER A 251 13.58 19.04 18.97
CA SER A 251 13.02 18.82 17.63
C SER A 251 13.71 19.74 16.64
N GLN A 252 14.22 19.23 15.53
CA GLN A 252 14.64 20.09 14.42
C GLN A 252 13.44 20.71 13.67
N ALA A 253 12.20 20.31 14.02
CA ALA A 253 10.98 20.92 13.48
C ALA A 253 10.73 22.36 13.97
N ASP A 254 11.54 22.92 14.89
CA ASP A 254 11.47 24.35 15.20
C ASP A 254 11.93 25.25 14.00
N GLY A 255 12.23 24.66 12.83
CA GLY A 255 12.56 25.32 11.56
C GLY A 255 11.41 25.39 10.54
N ASP A 256 10.15 25.17 10.95
CA ASP A 256 8.98 25.10 10.04
C ASP A 256 8.87 26.31 9.07
N ALA A 257 9.27 27.52 9.50
CA ALA A 257 9.23 28.72 8.67
C ALA A 257 10.17 28.70 7.45
N GLU A 258 11.32 28.01 7.54
CA GLU A 258 12.24 27.85 6.40
C GLU A 258 11.77 26.76 5.43
N LEU A 259 10.98 25.80 5.92
CA LEU A 259 10.44 24.69 5.15
C LEU A 259 9.24 25.09 4.29
N GLU A 260 8.35 25.95 4.82
CA GLU A 260 7.12 26.40 4.13
C GLU A 260 7.38 26.94 2.72
N VAL A 261 8.52 27.60 2.50
CA VAL A 261 8.94 28.16 1.19
C VAL A 261 9.11 27.09 0.10
N TYR A 262 9.22 25.83 0.48
CA TYR A 262 9.45 24.71 -0.43
C TYR A 262 8.27 23.75 -0.58
N LEU A 263 7.27 23.79 0.31
CA LEU A 263 6.24 22.74 0.37
C LEU A 263 5.44 22.59 -0.93
N ASP A 264 5.14 23.70 -1.60
CA ASP A 264 4.37 23.72 -2.84
C ASP A 264 5.27 23.73 -4.09
N LYS A 265 6.59 23.61 -3.91
CA LYS A 265 7.57 23.50 -5.00
C LYS A 265 7.87 22.03 -5.31
N PRO A 266 8.52 21.72 -6.45
CA PRO A 266 8.92 20.36 -6.78
C PRO A 266 9.78 19.74 -5.66
N PHE A 267 9.52 18.48 -5.34
CA PHE A 267 10.16 17.80 -4.20
C PHE A 267 11.71 17.83 -4.24
N GLN A 268 12.32 17.77 -5.42
CA GLN A 268 13.78 17.82 -5.60
C GLN A 268 14.35 19.16 -5.18
N GLU A 269 13.60 20.24 -5.37
CA GLU A 269 14.07 21.56 -4.95
C GLU A 269 14.26 21.59 -3.43
N LEU A 270 13.36 20.96 -2.67
CA LEU A 270 13.52 20.77 -1.22
C LEU A 270 14.75 19.90 -0.92
N LEU A 271 14.89 18.75 -1.58
CA LEU A 271 16.00 17.82 -1.33
C LEU A 271 17.37 18.45 -1.65
N GLU A 272 17.45 19.23 -2.73
CA GLU A 272 18.67 19.89 -3.19
C GLU A 272 18.99 21.15 -2.38
N LYS A 273 18.05 22.09 -2.26
CA LYS A 273 18.35 23.42 -1.72
C LYS A 273 18.32 23.43 -0.18
N HIS A 274 17.35 22.76 0.42
CA HIS A 274 17.21 22.73 1.88
C HIS A 274 18.08 21.63 2.50
N PHE A 275 17.90 20.37 2.07
CA PHE A 275 18.62 19.23 2.65
C PHE A 275 20.01 18.98 2.06
N LYS A 276 20.35 19.61 0.92
CA LYS A 276 21.67 19.53 0.29
C LYS A 276 22.09 18.09 -0.02
N LEU A 277 21.14 17.28 -0.48
CA LEU A 277 21.37 15.89 -0.85
C LEU A 277 22.03 15.80 -2.23
N SER A 278 22.96 14.86 -2.41
CA SER A 278 23.56 14.57 -3.72
C SER A 278 22.50 14.08 -4.71
N SER A 279 22.72 14.27 -6.03
CA SER A 279 21.77 13.80 -7.05
C SER A 279 21.47 12.29 -6.92
N LYS A 280 22.49 11.47 -6.62
CA LYS A 280 22.32 10.04 -6.32
C LYS A 280 21.40 9.80 -5.13
N LEU A 281 21.59 10.53 -4.03
CA LEU A 281 20.77 10.39 -2.83
C LEU A 281 19.35 10.91 -3.03
N GLN A 282 19.16 11.94 -3.85
CA GLN A 282 17.82 12.40 -4.27
C GLN A 282 17.07 11.29 -5.01
N GLN A 283 17.74 10.59 -5.94
CA GLN A 283 17.12 9.45 -6.65
C GLN A 283 16.76 8.32 -5.69
N VAL A 284 17.64 7.98 -4.73
CA VAL A 284 17.33 6.99 -3.68
C VAL A 284 16.09 7.39 -2.89
N VAL A 285 16.01 8.65 -2.45
CA VAL A 285 14.85 9.14 -1.69
C VAL A 285 13.58 9.12 -2.53
N VAL A 286 13.64 9.59 -3.77
CA VAL A 286 12.46 9.73 -4.64
C VAL A 286 11.93 8.37 -5.09
N TYR A 287 12.81 7.47 -5.53
CA TYR A 287 12.40 6.19 -6.14
C TYR A 287 12.36 5.02 -5.16
N CYS A 288 13.35 4.90 -4.26
CA CYS A 288 13.41 3.74 -3.38
C CYS A 288 12.54 3.91 -2.13
N VAL A 289 12.39 5.14 -1.65
CA VAL A 289 11.66 5.46 -0.42
C VAL A 289 10.32 6.12 -0.73
N GLY A 290 10.30 7.11 -1.63
CA GLY A 290 9.09 7.79 -2.08
C GLY A 290 8.26 7.01 -3.10
N LEU A 291 8.84 5.96 -3.71
CA LEU A 291 8.18 5.08 -4.69
C LEU A 291 7.54 5.81 -5.88
N ALA A 292 8.12 6.94 -6.27
CA ALA A 292 7.67 7.71 -7.41
C ALA A 292 7.76 6.90 -8.73
N SER A 293 6.70 6.96 -9.54
CA SER A 293 6.58 6.21 -10.80
C SER A 293 6.74 7.07 -12.06
N PHE A 294 7.14 8.35 -11.91
CA PHE A 294 7.39 9.27 -13.03
C PHE A 294 8.88 9.30 -13.43
N PRO A 295 9.21 9.63 -14.71
CA PRO A 295 10.59 9.78 -15.16
C PRO A 295 11.34 10.89 -14.40
N ALA A 296 12.63 10.70 -14.12
CA ALA A 296 13.48 11.68 -13.43
C ALA A 296 13.50 13.08 -14.03
N THR A 297 13.23 13.17 -15.32
CA THR A 297 13.20 14.41 -16.11
C THR A 297 11.91 15.20 -15.97
N LYS A 298 10.86 14.65 -15.36
CA LYS A 298 9.53 15.26 -15.21
C LYS A 298 9.07 15.16 -13.77
N ASN A 299 9.77 15.83 -12.85
CA ASN A 299 9.29 15.85 -11.48
C ASN A 299 8.02 16.66 -11.35
N GLN A 300 6.95 15.95 -11.01
CA GLN A 300 5.58 16.48 -11.00
C GLN A 300 4.98 16.54 -9.60
N ILE A 301 5.62 15.96 -8.58
CA ILE A 301 5.08 16.00 -7.22
C ILE A 301 5.58 17.19 -6.43
N SER A 302 4.67 17.79 -5.65
CA SER A 302 5.02 18.81 -4.67
C SER A 302 5.88 18.22 -3.56
N ALA A 303 6.65 19.06 -2.88
CA ALA A 303 7.45 18.63 -1.74
C ALA A 303 6.58 18.11 -0.59
N ARG A 304 5.36 18.64 -0.43
CA ARG A 304 4.36 18.13 0.51
C ARG A 304 3.99 16.67 0.24
N GLU A 305 3.67 16.34 -1.01
CA GLU A 305 3.33 14.98 -1.42
C GLU A 305 4.56 14.06 -1.31
N GLY A 306 5.74 14.54 -1.68
CA GLY A 306 7.00 13.80 -1.55
C GLY A 306 7.34 13.46 -0.10
N LEU A 307 7.18 14.41 0.82
CA LEU A 307 7.37 14.18 2.26
C LEU A 307 6.35 13.16 2.80
N ALA A 308 5.09 13.26 2.39
CA ALA A 308 4.05 12.31 2.78
C ALA A 308 4.37 10.89 2.25
N ALA A 309 4.81 10.76 1.00
CA ALA A 309 5.19 9.47 0.42
C ALA A 309 6.37 8.82 1.15
N VAL A 310 7.43 9.61 1.44
CA VAL A 310 8.57 9.13 2.22
C VAL A 310 8.16 8.74 3.64
N TYR A 311 7.28 9.53 4.27
CA TYR A 311 6.78 9.21 5.61
C TYR A 311 6.02 7.88 5.62
N ARG A 312 5.13 7.62 4.65
CA ARG A 312 4.40 6.35 4.53
C ARG A 312 5.34 5.15 4.48
N TYR A 313 6.40 5.25 3.67
CA TYR A 313 7.41 4.19 3.62
C TYR A 313 8.12 4.00 4.96
N VAL A 314 8.62 5.09 5.56
CA VAL A 314 9.31 5.06 6.86
C VAL A 314 8.44 4.49 7.97
N ALA A 315 7.16 4.85 8.00
CA ALA A 315 6.18 4.35 8.96
C ALA A 315 5.85 2.86 8.73
N SER A 316 6.07 2.34 7.53
CA SER A 316 5.80 0.94 7.17
C SER A 316 6.94 -0.01 7.54
N ILE A 317 8.19 0.47 7.52
CA ILE A 317 9.36 -0.34 7.86
C ILE A 317 9.23 -0.85 9.30
N GLY A 318 9.37 -2.17 9.48
CA GLY A 318 9.40 -2.75 10.82
C GLY A 318 8.03 -2.86 11.48
N ARG A 319 6.92 -2.53 10.79
CA ARG A 319 5.56 -2.66 11.34
C ARG A 319 5.06 -4.11 11.39
N PHE A 320 5.38 -4.92 10.39
CA PHE A 320 5.08 -6.35 10.42
C PHE A 320 6.32 -7.19 10.10
N THR A 321 7.24 -6.62 9.32
CA THR A 321 8.37 -7.34 8.73
C THR A 321 9.61 -6.42 8.71
N GLY A 322 10.77 -6.94 8.29
CA GLY A 322 11.98 -6.13 8.15
C GLY A 322 11.90 -5.06 7.05
N THR A 323 10.98 -5.19 6.09
CA THR A 323 10.77 -4.21 5.00
C THR A 323 9.45 -3.46 5.18
N ALA A 324 9.14 -2.57 4.24
CA ALA A 324 7.92 -1.78 4.25
C ALA A 324 6.70 -2.51 3.66
N PHE A 325 6.88 -3.61 2.93
CA PHE A 325 5.85 -4.14 2.03
C PHE A 325 5.23 -5.45 2.48
N LEU A 326 3.94 -5.58 2.17
CA LEU A 326 3.15 -6.80 2.23
C LEU A 326 2.65 -7.16 0.83
N ALA A 327 2.55 -8.44 0.54
CA ALA A 327 1.87 -8.97 -0.64
C ALA A 327 0.75 -9.93 -0.20
N PRO A 328 -0.48 -9.79 -0.70
CA PRO A 328 -1.53 -10.77 -0.42
C PRO A 328 -1.16 -12.12 -1.04
N LEU A 329 -1.36 -13.21 -0.29
CA LEU A 329 -1.26 -14.55 -0.86
C LEU A 329 -2.34 -14.72 -1.94
N TYR A 330 -2.02 -15.47 -2.98
CA TYR A 330 -2.90 -15.74 -4.14
C TYR A 330 -3.19 -14.54 -5.06
N GLY A 331 -2.52 -13.41 -4.86
CA GLY A 331 -2.53 -12.27 -5.79
C GLY A 331 -3.40 -11.09 -5.31
N ILE A 332 -3.24 -9.96 -5.99
CA ILE A 332 -3.84 -8.69 -5.58
C ILE A 332 -5.37 -8.67 -5.67
N SER A 333 -5.97 -9.51 -6.52
CA SER A 333 -7.42 -9.57 -6.71
C SER A 333 -8.18 -10.06 -5.48
N GLU A 334 -7.52 -10.80 -4.58
CA GLU A 334 -8.13 -11.28 -3.34
C GLU A 334 -8.59 -10.13 -2.45
N LEU A 335 -7.92 -8.97 -2.51
CA LEU A 335 -8.35 -7.76 -1.81
C LEU A 335 -9.71 -7.28 -2.32
N ALA A 336 -9.85 -7.09 -3.64
CA ALA A 336 -11.10 -6.65 -4.26
C ALA A 336 -12.24 -7.65 -4.00
N GLN A 337 -11.95 -8.94 -4.13
CA GLN A 337 -12.88 -10.03 -3.84
C GLN A 337 -13.32 -10.05 -2.36
N SER A 338 -12.41 -9.76 -1.44
CA SER A 338 -12.68 -9.71 -0.01
C SER A 338 -13.65 -8.58 0.37
N PHE A 339 -13.53 -7.42 -0.28
CA PHE A 339 -14.52 -6.35 -0.13
C PHE A 339 -15.84 -6.67 -0.85
N CYS A 340 -15.81 -7.33 -2.01
CA CYS A 340 -17.02 -7.82 -2.65
C CYS A 340 -17.78 -8.82 -1.75
N ARG A 341 -17.04 -9.70 -1.07
CA ARG A 341 -17.57 -10.61 -0.05
C ARG A 341 -18.18 -9.84 1.12
N LEU A 342 -17.52 -8.78 1.60
CA LEU A 342 -18.07 -7.92 2.65
C LEU A 342 -19.44 -7.39 2.21
N SER A 343 -19.54 -6.80 1.03
CA SER A 343 -20.80 -6.30 0.48
C SER A 343 -21.88 -7.39 0.43
N ALA A 344 -21.55 -8.58 -0.08
CA ALA A 344 -22.48 -9.70 -0.18
C ALA A 344 -23.02 -10.15 1.19
N VAL A 345 -22.18 -10.16 2.24
CA VAL A 345 -22.60 -10.47 3.62
C VAL A 345 -23.65 -9.48 4.13
N TYR A 346 -23.59 -8.22 3.70
CA TYR A 346 -24.55 -7.17 4.06
C TYR A 346 -25.66 -6.97 3.01
N GLY A 347 -25.88 -7.95 2.12
CA GLY A 347 -27.02 -7.97 1.21
C GLY A 347 -26.76 -7.42 -0.19
N GLY A 348 -25.50 -7.13 -0.54
CA GLY A 348 -25.11 -6.77 -1.90
C GLY A 348 -25.34 -7.92 -2.88
N ILE A 349 -25.91 -7.62 -4.06
CA ILE A 349 -26.19 -8.59 -5.12
C ILE A 349 -25.10 -8.51 -6.19
N TYR A 350 -24.55 -9.66 -6.58
CA TYR A 350 -23.45 -9.75 -7.53
C TYR A 350 -23.84 -10.46 -8.83
N VAL A 351 -23.51 -9.84 -9.96
CA VAL A 351 -23.79 -10.39 -11.30
C VAL A 351 -22.57 -10.26 -12.20
N LEU A 352 -21.82 -11.34 -12.32
CA LEU A 352 -20.76 -11.50 -13.33
C LEU A 352 -21.36 -11.86 -14.70
N ARG A 353 -20.55 -11.70 -15.75
CA ARG A 353 -20.90 -11.86 -17.17
C ARG A 353 -22.11 -11.01 -17.56
N ALA A 354 -22.31 -9.87 -16.90
CA ALA A 354 -23.41 -8.96 -17.18
C ALA A 354 -23.12 -8.20 -18.48
N PRO A 355 -23.84 -8.46 -19.58
CA PRO A 355 -23.71 -7.64 -20.80
C PRO A 355 -24.17 -6.21 -20.50
N ILE A 356 -23.26 -5.24 -20.53
CA ILE A 356 -23.56 -3.83 -20.25
C ILE A 356 -23.11 -2.99 -21.45
N ASP A 357 -24.02 -2.27 -22.07
CA ASP A 357 -23.71 -1.38 -23.18
C ASP A 357 -23.31 0.03 -22.71
N GLY A 358 -23.89 0.47 -21.60
CA GLY A 358 -23.70 1.84 -21.13
C GLY A 358 -24.76 2.32 -20.16
N PHE A 359 -24.63 3.58 -19.76
CA PHE A 359 -25.54 4.23 -18.82
C PHE A 359 -26.64 5.01 -19.54
N VAL A 360 -27.86 4.98 -19.01
CA VAL A 360 -29.00 5.75 -19.53
C VAL A 360 -29.06 7.10 -18.84
N LEU A 361 -28.79 8.18 -19.58
CA LEU A 361 -28.87 9.57 -19.13
C LEU A 361 -30.19 10.19 -19.59
N ASP A 362 -30.89 10.83 -18.66
CA ASP A 362 -32.02 11.70 -18.95
C ASP A 362 -31.50 13.08 -19.38
N MET A 363 -31.78 13.49 -20.61
CA MET A 363 -31.18 14.68 -21.22
C MET A 363 -31.76 15.99 -20.69
N GLU A 364 -32.93 15.96 -20.06
CA GLU A 364 -33.60 17.12 -19.47
C GLU A 364 -33.11 17.37 -18.05
N THR A 365 -33.11 16.33 -17.22
CA THR A 365 -32.66 16.42 -15.82
C THR A 365 -31.15 16.32 -15.66
N LYS A 366 -30.45 15.80 -16.68
CA LYS A 366 -29.02 15.40 -16.62
C LYS A 366 -28.74 14.34 -15.56
N GLU A 367 -29.73 13.54 -15.19
CA GLU A 367 -29.62 12.47 -14.20
C GLU A 367 -29.44 11.10 -14.86
N LEU A 368 -28.61 10.25 -14.24
CA LEU A 368 -28.47 8.84 -14.59
C LEU A 368 -29.71 8.07 -14.12
N ARG A 369 -30.41 7.42 -15.05
CA ARG A 369 -31.67 6.69 -14.79
C ARG A 369 -31.48 5.19 -14.61
N GLY A 370 -30.42 4.61 -15.18
CA GLY A 370 -30.19 3.17 -15.13
C GLY A 370 -29.06 2.70 -16.05
N ILE A 371 -28.96 1.39 -16.24
CA ILE A 371 -27.94 0.74 -17.07
C ILE A 371 -28.59 -0.03 -18.21
N ARG A 372 -28.14 0.17 -19.45
CA ARG A 372 -28.57 -0.62 -20.61
C ARG A 372 -27.74 -1.90 -20.72
N CYS A 373 -28.42 -3.04 -20.80
CA CYS A 373 -27.82 -4.33 -21.06
C CYS A 373 -27.79 -4.66 -22.56
N SER A 374 -26.83 -5.47 -23.00
CA SER A 374 -26.64 -5.79 -24.43
C SER A 374 -27.71 -6.72 -25.01
N ASP A 375 -28.55 -7.33 -24.17
CA ASP A 375 -29.76 -8.04 -24.59
C ASP A 375 -30.95 -7.09 -24.84
N GLY A 376 -30.75 -5.79 -24.64
CA GLY A 376 -31.72 -4.73 -24.95
C GLY A 376 -32.54 -4.25 -23.75
N ASP A 377 -32.44 -4.91 -22.61
CA ASP A 377 -33.15 -4.55 -21.39
C ASP A 377 -32.40 -3.46 -20.58
N VAL A 378 -33.12 -2.75 -19.70
CA VAL A 378 -32.54 -1.76 -18.78
C VAL A 378 -32.63 -2.29 -17.35
N LEU A 379 -31.49 -2.42 -16.68
CA LEU A 379 -31.41 -2.80 -15.26
C LEU A 379 -31.45 -1.56 -14.38
N ALA A 380 -32.39 -1.60 -13.42
CA ALA A 380 -32.64 -0.64 -12.34
C ALA A 380 -33.04 0.80 -12.77
N GLN A 381 -34.10 1.30 -12.15
CA GLN A 381 -34.53 2.71 -12.19
C GLN A 381 -34.09 3.34 -10.86
N THR A 382 -32.96 4.06 -10.83
CA THR A 382 -32.43 4.64 -9.57
C THR A 382 -33.38 5.73 -9.07
N LYS A 383 -33.73 5.73 -7.78
CA LYS A 383 -34.33 6.92 -7.13
C LYS A 383 -33.24 7.99 -7.04
N ALA A 384 -33.48 9.13 -7.67
CA ALA A 384 -32.56 10.26 -7.68
C ALA A 384 -32.37 10.80 -6.26
N GLU A 385 -31.22 10.48 -5.66
CA GLU A 385 -30.56 11.32 -4.66
C GLU A 385 -29.15 11.58 -5.19
N THR A 386 -29.02 12.71 -5.89
CA THR A 386 -27.82 13.12 -6.61
C THR A 386 -26.75 13.63 -5.64
N GLY A 387 -25.67 12.84 -5.46
CA GLY A 387 -24.35 13.33 -5.07
C GLY A 387 -23.51 13.67 -6.30
N PRO A 388 -22.51 14.56 -6.22
CA PRO A 388 -21.75 15.03 -7.37
C PRO A 388 -21.03 13.89 -8.08
N GLN A 389 -21.36 13.66 -9.35
CA GLN A 389 -20.56 12.81 -10.22
C GLN A 389 -20.05 13.59 -11.43
N VAL A 390 -18.76 13.40 -11.68
CA VAL A 390 -18.03 13.87 -12.85
C VAL A 390 -18.56 13.12 -14.07
N LEU A 391 -19.36 13.81 -14.89
CA LEU A 391 -19.75 13.32 -16.21
C LEU A 391 -18.80 13.94 -17.24
N THR A 392 -18.16 13.08 -18.03
CA THR A 392 -17.40 13.51 -19.22
C THR A 392 -18.40 13.91 -20.31
N ASN A 393 -18.47 15.22 -20.58
CA ASN A 393 -19.17 15.74 -21.74
C ASN A 393 -18.54 15.16 -23.02
N THR A 394 -19.26 14.27 -23.69
CA THR A 394 -19.03 14.00 -25.12
C THR A 394 -20.33 14.33 -25.85
N GLU A 395 -20.58 15.61 -26.03
CA GLU A 395 -21.54 16.05 -27.05
C GLU A 395 -21.04 17.34 -27.69
N ASN A 396 -21.15 17.36 -29.01
CA ASN A 396 -20.67 18.37 -29.94
C ASN A 396 -21.29 19.74 -29.62
N ASP A 397 -20.61 20.51 -28.78
CA ASP A 397 -20.81 21.96 -28.70
C ASP A 397 -19.65 22.60 -29.45
N ASP A 398 -19.95 23.32 -30.53
CA ASP A 398 -19.02 23.82 -31.55
C ASP A 398 -18.04 24.91 -31.03
N SER A 399 -17.83 24.99 -29.71
CA SER A 399 -16.85 25.86 -29.07
C SER A 399 -16.56 25.45 -27.62
N SER A 400 -15.63 24.53 -27.36
CA SER A 400 -14.70 24.53 -26.20
C SER A 400 -13.92 23.20 -26.11
N SER A 401 -12.61 23.32 -25.86
CA SER A 401 -11.59 22.28 -25.64
C SER A 401 -12.07 20.82 -25.54
N GLU A 402 -11.80 20.02 -26.58
CA GLU A 402 -11.87 18.56 -26.51
C GLU A 402 -11.01 18.05 -25.34
N LEU A 403 -11.60 17.26 -24.43
CA LEU A 403 -10.81 16.47 -23.49
C LEU A 403 -9.98 15.48 -24.32
N SER A 404 -8.66 15.69 -24.39
CA SER A 404 -7.76 14.72 -24.99
C SER A 404 -7.60 13.54 -24.03
N TRP A 405 -7.81 12.33 -24.54
CA TRP A 405 -7.46 11.12 -23.81
C TRP A 405 -6.02 10.81 -24.14
N SER A 406 -5.19 10.61 -23.11
CA SER A 406 -3.81 10.17 -23.29
C SER A 406 -3.69 8.71 -22.88
N ASP A 407 -3.27 7.87 -23.81
CA ASP A 407 -3.00 6.46 -23.51
C ASP A 407 -1.67 6.36 -22.77
N ARG A 408 -1.69 5.77 -21.57
CA ARG A 408 -0.46 5.28 -20.93
C ARG A 408 -0.31 3.81 -21.20
N ILE A 409 0.80 3.46 -21.84
CA ILE A 409 1.14 2.07 -22.14
C ILE A 409 2.17 1.58 -21.12
N ALA A 410 1.87 0.49 -20.44
CA ALA A 410 2.78 -0.25 -19.59
C ALA A 410 3.04 -1.63 -20.20
N TRP A 411 4.32 -1.92 -20.44
CA TRP A 411 4.78 -3.22 -20.93
C TRP A 411 5.07 -4.10 -19.73
N ARG A 412 4.53 -5.32 -19.74
CA ARG A 412 4.65 -6.29 -18.65
C ARG A 412 5.26 -7.56 -19.20
N ALA A 413 6.38 -7.97 -18.63
CA ALA A 413 7.01 -9.24 -18.96
C ALA A 413 6.87 -10.18 -17.76
N ILE A 414 6.26 -11.34 -17.99
CA ILE A 414 6.05 -12.39 -17.00
C ILE A 414 7.03 -13.51 -17.32
N PHE A 415 7.83 -13.86 -16.32
CA PHE A 415 8.86 -14.87 -16.45
C PHE A 415 8.65 -15.98 -15.43
N THR A 416 8.97 -17.22 -15.80
CA THR A 416 9.12 -18.33 -14.86
C THR A 416 10.59 -18.64 -14.69
N MET A 417 11.04 -18.76 -13.44
CA MET A 417 12.41 -19.10 -13.08
C MET A 417 12.42 -20.30 -12.15
N ASP A 418 13.42 -21.17 -12.30
CA ASP A 418 13.68 -22.30 -11.42
C ASP A 418 14.61 -21.93 -10.24
N HIS A 419 15.20 -20.74 -10.27
CA HIS A 419 16.04 -20.20 -9.20
C HIS A 419 15.89 -18.68 -9.07
N LEU A 420 16.12 -18.15 -7.87
CA LEU A 420 16.23 -16.71 -7.65
C LEU A 420 17.60 -16.21 -8.08
N ALA A 421 17.64 -15.05 -8.73
CA ALA A 421 18.88 -14.30 -8.94
C ALA A 421 19.39 -13.76 -7.59
N THR A 422 20.06 -14.58 -6.79
CA THR A 422 20.54 -14.19 -5.46
C THR A 422 21.81 -13.36 -5.55
N GLY A 423 21.82 -12.20 -4.91
CA GLY A 423 23.00 -11.35 -4.75
C GLY A 423 23.40 -11.18 -3.31
N ASP A 424 24.70 -11.13 -3.04
CA ASP A 424 25.22 -10.61 -1.78
C ASP A 424 24.99 -9.09 -1.71
N SER A 425 25.05 -8.50 -0.51
CA SER A 425 24.93 -7.05 -0.25
C SER A 425 25.99 -6.17 -0.94
N ASN A 426 26.85 -6.76 -1.78
CA ASN A 426 27.92 -6.12 -2.52
C ASN A 426 27.51 -5.61 -3.90
N GLY A 427 26.22 -5.69 -4.25
CA GLY A 427 25.70 -5.36 -5.57
C GLY A 427 25.82 -6.55 -6.53
N ILE A 428 24.86 -6.67 -7.44
CA ILE A 428 24.78 -7.74 -8.43
C ILE A 428 25.19 -7.16 -9.78
N ASP A 429 26.33 -7.58 -10.30
CA ASP A 429 26.76 -7.23 -11.67
C ASP A 429 25.93 -8.03 -12.69
N ILE A 430 25.02 -7.33 -13.39
CA ILE A 430 24.10 -7.91 -14.37
C ILE A 430 24.87 -8.53 -15.54
N THR A 431 25.99 -7.94 -15.94
CA THR A 431 26.74 -8.37 -17.12
C THR A 431 27.34 -9.77 -16.96
N THR A 432 27.74 -10.12 -15.74
CA THR A 432 28.28 -11.44 -15.38
C THR A 432 27.20 -12.51 -15.19
N LYS A 433 25.95 -12.10 -14.93
CA LYS A 433 24.80 -12.99 -14.66
C LYS A 433 23.80 -13.10 -15.81
N THR A 434 24.17 -12.66 -17.01
CA THR A 434 23.31 -12.76 -18.21
C THR A 434 22.88 -14.20 -18.55
N LYS A 435 23.58 -15.22 -18.04
CA LYS A 435 23.19 -16.65 -18.17
C LYS A 435 22.06 -17.08 -17.23
N ASP A 436 21.74 -16.27 -16.21
CA ASP A 436 20.70 -16.55 -15.20
C ASP A 436 19.38 -15.82 -15.53
N ILE A 437 19.29 -15.18 -16.70
CA ILE A 437 18.08 -14.50 -17.17
C ILE A 437 17.04 -15.55 -17.56
N PRO A 438 15.77 -15.41 -17.15
CA PRO A 438 14.71 -16.34 -17.52
C PRO A 438 14.62 -16.53 -19.03
N THR A 439 14.64 -17.79 -19.47
CA THR A 439 14.48 -18.17 -20.89
C THR A 439 13.02 -18.27 -21.31
N ASN A 440 12.11 -18.36 -20.34
CA ASN A 440 10.68 -18.52 -20.54
C ASN A 440 9.97 -17.21 -20.19
N ALA A 441 9.37 -16.59 -21.20
CA ALA A 441 8.77 -15.27 -21.08
C ALA A 441 7.43 -15.19 -21.84
N TRP A 442 6.44 -14.61 -21.19
CA TRP A 442 5.28 -14.01 -21.84
C TRP A 442 5.40 -12.49 -21.72
N ILE A 443 5.40 -11.79 -22.85
CA ILE A 443 5.46 -10.33 -22.89
C ILE A 443 4.09 -9.83 -23.30
N CYS A 444 3.49 -9.04 -22.42
CA CYS A 444 2.18 -8.45 -22.60
C CYS A 444 2.27 -6.92 -22.59
N GLU A 445 1.50 -6.27 -23.44
CA GLU A 445 1.24 -4.85 -23.36
C GLU A 445 -0.06 -4.62 -22.60
N THR A 446 -0.05 -3.71 -21.64
CA THR A 446 -1.27 -3.19 -21.03
C THR A 446 -1.39 -1.70 -21.32
N SER A 447 -2.54 -1.26 -21.82
CA SER A 447 -2.85 0.16 -22.00
C SER A 447 -3.89 0.58 -20.97
N MET A 448 -3.70 1.77 -20.40
CA MET A 448 -4.65 2.42 -19.51
C MET A 448 -5.01 3.79 -20.09
N ILE A 449 -6.30 4.04 -20.24
CA ILE A 449 -6.82 5.30 -20.76
C ILE A 449 -6.86 6.33 -19.61
N GLU A 450 -6.05 7.39 -19.67
CA GLU A 450 -6.13 8.54 -18.76
C GLU A 450 -6.94 9.68 -19.39
N VAL A 451 -7.72 10.37 -18.54
CA VAL A 451 -8.41 11.61 -18.91
C VAL A 451 -7.41 12.76 -18.74
N ASP A 452 -7.03 13.47 -19.81
CA ASP A 452 -6.34 14.76 -19.64
C ASP A 452 -7.39 15.78 -19.15
N SER A 453 -7.57 15.86 -17.83
CA SER A 453 -8.33 16.95 -17.22
C SER A 453 -7.35 18.05 -16.79
N SER A 454 -7.73 19.29 -17.07
CA SER A 454 -6.94 20.48 -16.75
C SER A 454 -6.64 20.57 -15.24
N GLU A 455 -5.35 20.56 -14.92
CA GLU A 455 -4.60 20.99 -13.72
C GLU A 455 -5.06 20.66 -12.28
N GLU A 456 -6.29 20.21 -11.98
CA GLU A 456 -6.70 19.91 -10.58
C GLU A 456 -7.22 18.48 -10.31
N LEU A 457 -7.70 17.74 -11.33
CA LEU A 457 -8.25 16.39 -11.14
C LEU A 457 -7.30 15.24 -11.53
N SER A 458 -6.12 15.55 -12.07
CA SER A 458 -5.14 14.57 -12.57
C SER A 458 -4.36 13.83 -11.48
N ASN A 459 -4.44 14.27 -10.22
CA ASN A 459 -3.69 13.67 -9.12
C ASN A 459 -4.30 12.35 -8.61
N ASN A 460 -5.52 11.99 -9.02
CA ASN A 460 -6.24 10.81 -8.49
C ASN A 460 -6.35 9.63 -9.47
N THR A 461 -5.84 9.74 -10.70
CA THR A 461 -5.78 8.59 -11.62
C THR A 461 -4.55 7.74 -11.34
N ALA A 462 -4.78 6.51 -10.88
CA ALA A 462 -3.72 5.56 -10.54
C ALA A 462 -2.87 5.24 -11.78
N SER A 463 -1.61 5.65 -11.78
CA SER A 463 -0.66 5.32 -12.85
C SER A 463 -0.57 3.80 -13.02
N PRO A 464 -0.46 3.26 -14.25
CA PRO A 464 -0.25 1.83 -14.47
C PRO A 464 1.06 1.32 -13.87
N LEU A 465 1.99 2.21 -13.54
CA LEU A 465 3.28 1.93 -12.91
C LEU A 465 3.29 2.24 -11.40
N GLU A 466 2.17 2.68 -10.82
CA GLU A 466 2.06 2.87 -9.38
C GLU A 466 2.20 1.52 -8.66
N LEU A 467 3.12 1.47 -7.69
CA LEU A 467 3.43 0.25 -6.95
C LEU A 467 2.45 -0.04 -5.81
N HIS A 468 1.90 1.00 -5.17
CA HIS A 468 1.03 0.86 -3.99
C HIS A 468 -0.47 1.02 -4.30
N LEU A 469 -1.33 0.80 -3.31
CA LEU A 469 -2.80 0.78 -3.47
C LEU A 469 -3.51 2.00 -2.85
N GLU A 470 -2.77 2.98 -2.35
CA GLU A 470 -3.32 4.08 -1.54
C GLU A 470 -4.39 4.86 -2.32
N ASN A 471 -4.13 5.13 -3.60
CA ASN A 471 -5.07 5.84 -4.48
C ASN A 471 -6.42 5.11 -4.59
N ALA A 472 -6.43 3.78 -4.62
CA ALA A 472 -7.68 3.02 -4.74
C ALA A 472 -8.55 3.18 -3.49
N SER A 473 -7.94 3.11 -2.30
CA SER A 473 -8.66 3.32 -1.04
C SER A 473 -9.11 4.78 -0.87
N ALA A 474 -8.27 5.75 -1.24
CA ALA A 474 -8.60 7.17 -1.18
C ALA A 474 -9.75 7.53 -2.12
N ASN A 475 -9.72 7.02 -3.36
CA ASN A 475 -10.79 7.23 -4.34
C ASN A 475 -12.12 6.63 -3.86
N ALA A 476 -12.12 5.40 -3.35
CA ALA A 476 -13.33 4.77 -2.82
C ALA A 476 -13.93 5.58 -1.67
N ARG A 477 -13.08 6.10 -0.78
CA ARG A 477 -13.50 6.96 0.33
C ARG A 477 -14.08 8.29 -0.14
N ALA A 478 -13.40 8.97 -1.06
CA ALA A 478 -13.87 10.25 -1.62
C ALA A 478 -15.24 10.09 -2.30
N ILE A 479 -15.42 9.02 -3.08
CA ILE A 479 -16.72 8.71 -3.71
C ILE A 479 -17.78 8.42 -2.64
N PHE A 480 -17.45 7.66 -1.61
CA PHE A 480 -18.40 7.35 -0.53
C PHE A 480 -18.83 8.61 0.24
N GLU A 481 -17.90 9.49 0.60
CA GLU A 481 -18.20 10.74 1.33
C GLU A 481 -19.13 11.67 0.52
N VAL A 482 -18.99 11.63 -0.81
CA VAL A 482 -19.86 12.31 -1.76
C VAL A 482 -21.26 11.68 -1.83
N LEU A 483 -21.34 10.34 -1.87
CA LEU A 483 -22.62 9.62 -1.98
C LEU A 483 -23.39 9.58 -0.66
N CYS A 484 -22.69 9.59 0.48
CA CYS A 484 -23.26 9.38 1.81
C CYS A 484 -22.63 10.38 2.81
N PRO A 485 -22.90 11.68 2.67
CA PRO A 485 -22.28 12.71 3.50
C PRO A 485 -22.67 12.52 4.98
N GLY A 486 -21.66 12.48 5.85
CA GLY A 486 -21.83 12.32 7.30
C GLY A 486 -21.94 10.88 7.79
N GLU A 487 -22.01 9.90 6.88
CA GLU A 487 -21.96 8.48 7.23
C GLU A 487 -20.52 8.00 7.44
N SER A 488 -20.35 6.97 8.28
CA SER A 488 -19.03 6.40 8.53
C SER A 488 -18.58 5.51 7.37
N PHE A 489 -17.41 5.80 6.80
CA PHE A 489 -16.77 4.93 5.81
C PHE A 489 -16.23 3.65 6.48
N LEU A 490 -16.77 2.49 6.11
CA LEU A 490 -16.39 1.16 6.64
C LEU A 490 -16.24 1.14 8.18
N PRO A 491 -17.36 1.30 8.93
CA PRO A 491 -17.30 1.35 10.39
C PRO A 491 -16.72 0.06 10.96
N LYS A 492 -16.03 0.20 12.11
CA LYS A 492 -15.37 -0.91 12.81
C LYS A 492 -16.31 -2.12 12.92
N SER A 493 -15.75 -3.30 12.64
CA SER A 493 -16.48 -4.54 12.81
C SER A 493 -16.62 -4.86 14.30
N ALA A 494 -17.70 -5.56 14.69
CA ALA A 494 -17.88 -6.00 16.07
C ALA A 494 -16.68 -6.79 16.61
N SER A 495 -16.01 -7.57 15.74
CA SER A 495 -14.76 -8.27 16.10
C SER A 495 -13.58 -7.34 16.36
N ALA A 496 -13.46 -6.25 15.58
CA ALA A 496 -12.40 -5.26 15.79
C ALA A 496 -12.65 -4.46 17.07
N GLU A 497 -13.89 -4.10 17.36
CA GLU A 497 -14.29 -3.44 18.60
C GLU A 497 -14.00 -4.32 19.84
N GLN A 498 -14.29 -5.62 19.74
CA GLN A 498 -13.97 -6.59 20.79
C GLN A 498 -12.45 -6.69 21.03
N ALA A 499 -11.66 -6.80 19.97
CA ALA A 499 -10.20 -6.89 20.09
C ALA A 499 -9.59 -5.62 20.73
N GLU A 500 -10.09 -4.44 20.37
CA GLU A 500 -9.65 -3.17 20.95
C GLU A 500 -10.04 -3.06 22.43
N GLN A 501 -11.24 -3.52 22.80
CA GLN A 501 -11.65 -3.59 24.21
C GLN A 501 -10.75 -4.55 25.01
N GLU A 502 -10.45 -5.72 24.46
CA GLU A 502 -9.54 -6.70 25.10
C GLU A 502 -8.11 -6.15 25.26
N GLU A 503 -7.62 -5.37 24.29
CA GLU A 503 -6.31 -4.70 24.37
C GLU A 503 -6.30 -3.62 25.45
N GLN A 504 -7.34 -2.77 25.52
CA GLN A 504 -7.48 -1.75 26.55
C GLN A 504 -7.57 -2.37 27.96
N ASP A 505 -8.37 -3.41 28.14
CA ASP A 505 -8.51 -4.11 29.42
C ASP A 505 -7.16 -4.71 29.86
N SER A 506 -6.40 -5.28 28.91
CA SER A 506 -5.05 -5.82 29.15
C SER A 506 -4.04 -4.74 29.55
N GLU A 507 -4.08 -3.57 28.91
CA GLU A 507 -3.24 -2.43 29.26
C GLU A 507 -3.57 -1.88 30.64
N GLU A 508 -4.85 -1.71 30.97
CA GLU A 508 -5.29 -1.29 32.30
C GLU A 508 -4.83 -2.27 33.38
N ASP A 509 -4.95 -3.57 33.14
CA ASP A 509 -4.45 -4.62 34.03
C ASP A 509 -2.93 -4.59 34.19
N ALA A 510 -2.18 -4.24 33.14
CA ALA A 510 -0.74 -4.09 33.20
C ALA A 510 -0.33 -2.86 34.03
N VAL A 511 -1.04 -1.74 33.86
CA VAL A 511 -0.82 -0.50 34.63
C VAL A 511 -1.16 -0.72 36.11
N LEU A 512 -2.29 -1.37 36.40
CA LEU A 512 -2.70 -1.69 37.76
C LEU A 512 -1.66 -2.57 38.47
N ARG A 513 -1.15 -3.60 37.78
CA ARG A 513 -0.06 -4.45 38.31
C ARG A 513 1.23 -3.67 38.56
N ALA A 514 1.58 -2.75 37.68
CA ALA A 514 2.75 -1.89 37.87
C ALA A 514 2.58 -0.95 39.08
N ALA A 515 1.40 -0.34 39.23
CA ALA A 515 1.06 0.52 40.35
C ALA A 515 1.08 -0.23 41.70
N GLN A 516 0.53 -1.45 41.74
CA GLN A 516 0.57 -2.31 42.93
C GLN A 516 2.00 -2.69 43.32
N LYS A 517 2.87 -3.01 42.35
CA LYS A 517 4.30 -3.26 42.63
C LYS A 517 4.98 -2.02 43.20
N LEU A 518 4.69 -0.83 42.68
CA LEU A 518 5.24 0.42 43.19
C LEU A 518 4.75 0.72 44.62
N ALA A 519 3.46 0.49 44.89
CA ALA A 519 2.88 0.67 46.22
C ALA A 519 3.50 -0.30 47.25
N GLN A 520 3.71 -1.56 46.88
CA GLN A 520 4.41 -2.53 47.74
C GLN A 520 5.87 -2.13 47.99
N GLN A 521 6.58 -1.63 46.98
CA GLN A 521 7.94 -1.12 47.15
C GLN A 521 7.99 0.11 48.06
N THR A 522 6.99 0.99 47.99
CA THR A 522 6.88 2.17 48.84
C THR A 522 6.55 1.81 50.30
N GLN A 523 5.68 0.81 50.51
CA GLN A 523 5.39 0.29 51.86
C GLN A 523 6.60 -0.43 52.49
N LEU A 524 7.43 -1.10 51.68
CA LEU A 524 8.69 -1.70 52.11
C LEU A 524 9.75 -0.65 52.47
N SER A 525 9.79 0.49 51.77
CA SER A 525 10.68 1.61 52.14
C SER A 525 10.22 2.33 53.41
N ASP A 526 8.91 2.51 53.61
CA ASP A 526 8.38 3.16 54.81
C ASP A 526 8.57 2.30 56.07
N SER A 527 8.46 0.97 55.94
CA SER A 527 8.73 0.03 57.04
C SER A 527 10.23 -0.09 57.39
N GLN A 528 11.15 0.10 56.42
CA GLN A 528 12.58 0.23 56.71
C GLN A 528 12.93 1.57 57.40
N THR A 529 12.17 2.63 57.13
CA THR A 529 12.38 3.95 57.77
C THR A 529 11.84 3.97 59.21
N GLN A 530 10.84 3.16 59.56
CA GLN A 530 10.37 3.00 60.94
C GLN A 530 11.29 2.10 61.80
N ASN A 531 11.98 1.11 61.23
CA ASN A 531 12.94 0.28 61.99
C ASN A 531 14.26 1.00 62.30
N THR A 532 14.65 2.00 61.52
CA THR A 532 15.86 2.81 61.79
C THR A 532 15.62 3.92 62.83
N GLY A 533 14.37 4.22 63.17
CA GLY A 533 14.02 5.15 64.25
C GLY A 533 14.07 4.53 65.67
N VAL A 534 14.09 3.20 65.78
CA VAL A 534 14.08 2.49 67.08
C VAL A 534 15.48 2.08 67.55
N GLU A 535 16.46 1.95 66.64
CA GLU A 535 17.83 1.56 67.00
C GLU A 535 18.77 2.73 67.38
N VAL A 536 18.34 3.99 67.22
CA VAL A 536 19.16 5.16 67.62
C VAL A 536 18.93 5.57 69.10
N ALA A 537 17.98 4.96 69.80
CA ALA A 537 17.69 5.29 71.20
C ALA A 537 18.46 4.46 72.26
N ASN A 538 19.20 3.40 71.86
CA ASN A 538 19.82 2.45 72.81
C ASN A 538 21.37 2.45 72.84
N ALA A 539 22.04 3.42 72.19
CA ALA A 539 23.51 3.49 72.16
C ALA A 539 24.07 4.85 72.60
N ALA A 540 23.41 5.52 73.56
CA ALA A 540 23.91 6.75 74.20
C ALA A 540 24.07 6.55 75.71
N GLY A 541 25.16 5.91 76.11
CA GLY A 541 25.57 5.79 77.51
C GLY A 541 26.92 5.10 77.59
N GLU A 542 27.95 5.82 78.06
CA GLU A 542 29.38 5.48 78.13
C GLU A 542 30.15 5.80 76.83
N GLY A 543 31.21 6.60 76.79
CA GLY A 543 32.02 7.23 77.84
C GLY A 543 33.37 7.61 77.23
N ILE A 544 33.53 8.88 76.87
CA ILE A 544 34.72 9.74 76.90
C ILE A 544 36.12 9.04 76.98
N ALA A 545 36.98 9.25 75.97
CA ALA A 545 38.32 9.91 76.09
C ALA A 545 39.36 9.46 75.04
N ASN A 546 40.18 10.44 74.64
CA ASN A 546 41.53 10.37 74.03
C ASN A 546 41.62 9.98 72.54
N ALA A 547 41.97 10.87 71.60
CA ALA A 547 43.14 11.75 71.44
C ALA A 547 44.19 11.16 70.47
N ALA A 548 44.39 11.91 69.38
CA ALA A 548 45.64 12.17 68.67
C ALA A 548 46.26 11.12 67.72
N ALA A 549 46.39 11.57 66.46
CA ALA A 549 47.61 11.65 65.65
C ALA A 549 47.84 10.67 64.48
N VAL A 550 48.49 11.26 63.45
CA VAL A 550 49.29 10.68 62.34
C VAL A 550 48.46 10.17 61.15
N GLU A 551 48.36 10.83 59.99
CA GLU A 551 49.36 11.35 59.02
C GLU A 551 49.98 10.27 58.10
N GLU A 552 49.70 10.44 56.81
CA GLU A 552 50.50 10.07 55.62
C GLU A 552 50.75 8.63 55.12
N THR A 553 50.96 8.62 53.78
CA THR A 553 51.54 7.62 52.86
C THR A 553 50.57 6.61 52.23
N LYS A 554 50.16 6.72 50.95
CA LYS A 554 50.83 6.67 49.62
C LYS A 554 51.51 5.34 49.26
N GLU A 555 51.28 4.95 48.00
CA GLU A 555 52.05 4.05 47.12
C GLU A 555 51.69 2.54 47.15
N HIS A 556 51.03 2.06 46.08
CA HIS A 556 51.60 1.37 44.91
C HIS A 556 51.95 -0.11 45.20
N PHE A 557 51.30 -1.04 44.49
CA PHE A 557 52.02 -2.06 43.73
C PHE A 557 51.14 -2.72 42.67
N THR A 558 51.77 -2.95 41.53
CA THR A 558 51.29 -3.52 40.27
C THR A 558 51.37 -5.05 40.25
N SER A 559 50.62 -5.62 39.29
CA SER A 559 51.02 -6.70 38.35
C SER A 559 50.53 -8.15 38.57
N ALA A 560 50.07 -8.70 37.42
CA ALA A 560 50.17 -10.09 36.94
C ALA A 560 49.37 -11.18 37.68
N SER A 561 48.84 -12.24 37.06
CA SER A 561 48.67 -12.70 35.67
C SER A 561 47.91 -14.04 35.73
N SER A 562 47.25 -14.41 34.62
CA SER A 562 46.95 -15.78 34.13
C SER A 562 46.12 -16.77 34.97
N SER A 563 45.03 -17.29 34.39
CA SER A 563 44.98 -18.68 33.86
C SER A 563 43.58 -19.08 33.37
N ASP A 564 43.50 -19.38 32.07
CA ASP A 564 42.75 -20.44 31.37
C ASP A 564 41.37 -20.98 31.85
N ALA A 565 40.40 -20.77 30.94
CA ALA A 565 39.44 -21.73 30.34
C ALA A 565 38.28 -22.34 31.20
N PRO A 566 37.20 -22.93 30.60
CA PRO A 566 36.87 -23.09 29.17
C PRO A 566 35.44 -22.71 28.74
N ASN A 567 35.32 -22.70 27.41
CA ASN A 567 34.18 -22.65 26.50
C ASN A 567 33.02 -23.61 26.85
N LYS A 568 31.76 -23.15 26.73
CA LYS A 568 30.56 -24.01 26.66
C LYS A 568 29.79 -23.73 25.38
N GLN A 569 29.67 -24.79 24.58
CA GLN A 569 28.81 -24.92 23.41
C GLN A 569 27.34 -24.73 23.80
N GLU A 570 26.61 -23.90 23.07
CA GLU A 570 25.16 -23.93 23.02
C GLU A 570 24.72 -24.89 21.92
N THR A 571 23.82 -25.79 22.32
CA THR A 571 23.14 -26.79 21.51
C THR A 571 21.84 -26.22 20.97
N ASP A 572 21.66 -26.35 19.65
CA ASP A 572 20.39 -26.21 18.95
C ASP A 572 19.34 -27.19 19.49
N ILE A 573 18.11 -26.70 19.70
CA ILE A 573 16.91 -27.53 19.83
C ILE A 573 15.76 -26.81 19.11
N TYR A 574 15.35 -27.44 17.99
CA TYR A 574 14.08 -27.43 17.23
C TYR A 574 13.25 -26.16 17.07
#